data_AF-A0A660QR14-F1
#
_entry.id   AF-A0A660QR14-F1
#
_cell.length_a   1.000
_cell.length_b   1.000
_cell.length_c   1.000
_cell.angle_alpha   90.00
_cell.angle_beta   90.00
_cell.angle_gamma   90.00
#
_symmetry.space_group_name_H-M   'P 1'
#
loop_
_entity.id
_entity.type
_entity.pdbx_description
1 polymer ?
#
loop_
_entity_poly.entity_id
_entity_poly.type
_entity_poly.pdbx_seq_one_letter_code
_entity_poly.pdbx_strand_id
1 'polypeptide(L)'
;MILLLVLFLNKINSAWLEKIAELKREFPNVRFEDRMSVEKPRTLISESDIVVSGRMTHDEIMGAKKLKLIVVPFAGVNSLD
;
A
#
# COMPACT_ATOMS: atom_id res chain seq x y z
N MET A 1 8.81 -5.58 -16.85
CA MET A 1 9.05 -4.20 -16.35
C MET A 1 7.95 -3.91 -15.34
N ILE A 2 8.29 -3.46 -14.13
CA ILE A 2 7.28 -3.12 -13.12
C ILE A 2 6.62 -1.81 -13.53
N LEU A 3 5.29 -1.79 -13.55
CA LEU A 3 4.50 -0.64 -13.99
C LEU A 3 3.96 0.18 -12.82
N LEU A 4 3.68 -0.45 -11.68
CA LEU A 4 3.06 0.17 -10.51
C LEU A 4 3.57 -0.45 -9.20
N LEU A 5 3.64 0.37 -8.15
CA LEU A 5 3.84 -0.06 -6.77
C LEU A 5 2.57 0.18 -5.93
N VAL A 6 2.03 -0.90 -5.38
CA VAL A 6 0.96 -0.90 -4.39
C VAL A 6 1.55 -1.21 -3.01
N LEU A 7 1.40 -0.28 -2.08
CA LEU A 7 1.99 -0.36 -0.75
C LEU A 7 0.89 -0.54 0.32
N PHE A 8 0.94 -1.64 1.06
CA PHE A 8 0.03 -1.90 2.18
C PHE A 8 0.66 -1.44 3.49
N LEU A 9 0.03 -0.46 4.15
CA LEU A 9 0.49 0.09 5.43
C LEU A 9 -0.40 -0.30 6.62
N ASN A 10 -1.58 -0.88 6.35
CA ASN A 10 -2.47 -1.42 7.37
C ASN A 10 -1.90 -2.70 8.00
N LYS A 11 -2.49 -3.11 9.14
CA LYS A 11 -2.21 -4.43 9.71
C LYS A 11 -2.75 -5.50 8.76
N ILE A 12 -1.89 -6.44 8.38
CA ILE A 12 -2.18 -7.56 7.48
C ILE A 12 -2.32 -8.82 8.33
N ASN A 13 -3.40 -9.57 8.12
CA ASN A 13 -3.61 -10.90 8.70
C ASN A 13 -3.42 -11.98 7.61
N SER A 14 -3.60 -13.25 7.96
CA SER A 14 -3.47 -14.37 7.03
C SER A 14 -4.37 -14.24 5.79
N ALA A 15 -5.62 -13.82 5.95
CA ALA A 15 -6.55 -13.61 4.83
C ALA A 15 -6.03 -12.55 3.84
N TRP A 16 -5.46 -11.45 4.34
CA TRP A 16 -4.81 -10.46 3.48
C TRP A 16 -3.57 -11.02 2.78
N LEU A 17 -2.74 -11.81 3.46
CA LEU A 17 -1.55 -12.41 2.84
C LEU A 17 -1.92 -13.31 1.67
N GLU A 18 -2.96 -14.14 1.82
CA GLU A 18 -3.47 -14.98 0.75
C GLU A 18 -3.95 -14.15 -0.44
N LYS A 19 -4.71 -13.07 -0.19
CA LYS A 19 -5.17 -12.17 -1.25
C LYS A 19 -4.04 -11.40 -1.94
N ILE A 20 -3.06 -10.92 -1.19
CA ILE A 20 -1.88 -10.26 -1.78
C ILE A 20 -1.08 -11.26 -2.63
N ALA A 21 -0.96 -12.52 -2.19
CA ALA A 21 -0.32 -13.57 -2.98
C ALA A 21 -1.10 -13.90 -4.27
N GLU A 22 -2.43 -13.92 -4.22
CA GLU A 22 -3.29 -14.01 -5.42
C GLU A 22 -3.02 -12.85 -6.38
N LEU A 23 -3.05 -11.60 -5.87
CA LEU A 23 -2.81 -10.39 -6.67
C LEU A 23 -1.42 -10.38 -7.31
N LYS A 24 -0.38 -10.84 -6.59
CA LYS A 24 0.98 -10.98 -7.13
C LYS A 24 1.05 -11.95 -8.31
N ARG A 25 0.23 -13.03 -8.28
CA ARG A 25 0.15 -13.99 -9.39
C ARG A 25 -0.64 -13.45 -10.57
N GLU A 26 -1.74 -12.75 -10.31
CA GLU A 26 -2.62 -12.18 -11.35
C GLU A 26 -1.98 -10.98 -12.05
N PHE A 27 -1.24 -10.15 -11.32
CA PHE A 27 -0.62 -8.93 -11.82
C PHE A 27 0.91 -8.95 -11.65
N PRO A 28 1.64 -9.77 -12.41
CA PRO A 28 3.10 -9.95 -12.24
C PRO A 28 3.93 -8.70 -12.54
N ASN A 29 3.35 -7.71 -13.24
CA ASN A 29 4.00 -6.43 -13.52
C ASN A 29 3.69 -5.35 -12.47
N VAL A 30 2.92 -5.68 -11.43
CA VAL A 30 2.62 -4.81 -10.30
C VAL A 30 3.40 -5.30 -9.09
N ARG A 31 4.13 -4.39 -8.46
CA ARG A 31 4.87 -4.65 -7.24
C ARG A 31 3.95 -4.42 -6.05
N PHE A 32 3.73 -5.45 -5.24
CA PHE A 32 2.93 -5.35 -4.01
C PHE A 32 3.86 -5.52 -2.81
N GLU A 33 3.94 -4.50 -1.96
CA GLU A 33 4.82 -4.47 -0.79
C GLU A 33 4.06 -4.23 0.51
N ASP A 34 4.54 -4.84 1.58
CA ASP A 34 3.98 -4.77 2.91
C ASP A 34 5.07 -4.97 3.99
N ARG A 35 4.68 -5.07 5.27
CA ARG A 35 5.61 -5.25 6.40
C ARG A 35 6.28 -6.63 6.46
N MET A 36 5.71 -7.63 5.79
CA MET A 36 6.28 -8.98 5.70
C MET A 36 7.28 -9.08 4.55
N SER A 37 7.14 -8.25 3.50
CA SER A 37 8.09 -8.21 2.38
C SER A 37 9.23 -7.21 2.56
N VAL A 38 9.01 -6.12 3.31
CA VAL A 38 10.01 -5.08 3.58
C VAL A 38 9.96 -4.65 5.05
N GLU A 39 11.13 -4.56 5.70
CA GLU A 39 11.24 -4.22 7.12
C GLU A 39 10.60 -2.86 7.47
N LYS A 40 10.75 -1.88 6.58
CA LYS A 40 10.26 -0.50 6.76
C LYS A 40 9.44 -0.05 5.54
N PRO A 41 8.21 -0.53 5.32
CA PRO A 41 7.46 -0.26 4.09
C PRO A 41 7.16 1.23 3.89
N ARG A 42 7.08 2.02 4.96
CA ARG A 42 6.90 3.47 4.87
C ARG A 42 8.03 4.19 4.12
N THR A 43 9.22 3.60 3.99
CA THR A 43 10.30 4.18 3.15
C THR A 43 9.98 4.16 1.66
N LEU A 44 8.98 3.37 1.24
CA LEU A 44 8.55 3.26 -0.15
C LEU A 44 7.43 4.24 -0.53
N ILE A 45 6.94 5.05 0.41
CA ILE A 45 5.83 5.99 0.17
C ILE A 45 6.13 6.94 -1.00
N SER A 46 7.37 7.44 -1.08
CA SER A 46 7.77 8.39 -2.14
C SER A 46 7.70 7.79 -3.55
N GLU A 47 7.85 6.47 -3.68
CA GLU A 47 7.78 5.75 -4.96
C GLU A 47 6.47 4.99 -5.19
N SER A 48 5.59 4.94 -4.19
CA SER A 48 4.30 4.24 -4.31
C SER A 48 3.32 4.98 -5.23
N ASP A 49 2.66 4.21 -6.09
CA ASP A 49 1.57 4.69 -6.95
C ASP A 49 0.23 4.59 -6.23
N ILE A 50 0.06 3.54 -5.42
CA ILE A 50 -1.16 3.27 -4.65
C ILE A 50 -0.76 2.93 -3.22
N VAL A 51 -1.45 3.52 -2.26
CA VAL A 51 -1.31 3.18 -0.84
C VAL A 51 -2.61 2.61 -0.32
N VAL A 52 -2.53 1.44 0.31
CA VAL A 52 -3.64 0.85 1.08
C VAL A 52 -3.39 1.17 2.55
N SER A 53 -4.13 2.13 3.09
CA SER A 53 -3.98 2.55 4.48
C SER A 53 -5.26 3.17 5.02
N GLY A 54 -5.50 3.00 6.32
CA GLY A 54 -6.54 3.76 7.03
C GLY A 54 -6.05 5.09 7.60
N ARG A 55 -4.73 5.30 7.70
CA ARG A 55 -4.13 6.51 8.26
C ARG A 55 -2.81 6.82 7.55
N MET A 56 -2.61 8.09 7.20
CA MET A 56 -1.34 8.63 6.74
C MET A 56 -1.13 9.98 7.43
N THR A 57 0.10 10.29 7.81
CA THR A 57 0.40 11.62 8.35
C THR A 57 0.45 12.64 7.21
N HIS A 58 0.35 13.93 7.54
CA HIS A 58 0.54 15.01 6.57
C HIS A 58 1.87 14.87 5.82
N ASP A 59 2.97 14.62 6.52
CA ASP A 59 4.30 14.44 5.91
C ASP A 59 4.36 13.24 4.96
N GLU A 60 3.64 12.16 5.27
CA GLU A 60 3.55 10.99 4.40
C GLU A 60 2.78 11.31 3.11
N ILE A 61 1.67 12.05 3.22
CA ILE A 61 0.90 12.51 2.06
C ILE A 61 1.75 13.45 1.21
N MET A 62 2.40 14.43 1.81
CA MET A 62 3.26 15.39 1.11
C MET A 62 4.53 14.73 0.52
N GLY A 63 4.99 13.64 1.13
CA GLY A 63 6.12 12.84 0.70
C GLY A 63 5.81 11.86 -0.43
N ALA A 64 4.54 11.53 -0.67
CA ALA A 64 4.12 10.53 -1.64
C ALA A 64 4.12 11.07 -3.09
N LYS A 65 5.31 11.19 -3.69
CA LYS A 65 5.53 11.91 -4.96
C LYS A 65 4.88 11.28 -6.19
N LYS A 66 4.56 9.99 -6.16
CA LYS A 66 3.93 9.25 -7.27
C LYS A 66 2.48 8.85 -6.98
N LEU A 67 1.95 9.23 -5.83
CA LEU A 67 0.67 8.75 -5.35
C LEU A 67 -0.46 9.16 -6.29
N LYS A 68 -1.21 8.16 -6.77
CA LYS A 68 -2.38 8.31 -7.63
C LYS A 68 -3.67 7.96 -6.89
N LEU A 69 -3.60 7.04 -5.92
CA LEU A 69 -4.77 6.51 -5.22
C LEU A 69 -4.44 6.11 -3.78
N ILE A 70 -5.33 6.46 -2.85
CA ILE A 70 -5.36 5.87 -1.51
C ILE A 70 -6.60 4.98 -1.41
N VAL A 71 -6.40 3.72 -1.01
CA VAL A 71 -7.49 2.78 -0.71
C VAL A 71 -7.61 2.64 0.80
N VAL A 72 -8.76 3.03 1.35
CA VAL A 72 -9.05 2.81 2.77
C VAL A 72 -9.75 1.48 2.95
N PRO A 73 -9.14 0.49 3.64
CA PRO A 73 -9.69 -0.86 3.75
C PRO A 73 -10.75 -0.97 4.87
N PHE A 74 -11.52 0.09 5.12
CA PHE A 74 -12.54 0.17 6.17
C PHE A 74 -13.79 0.86 5.63
N ALA A 75 -14.95 0.47 6.14
CA ALA A 75 -16.23 1.06 5.74
C ALA A 75 -16.40 2.53 6.17
N GLY A 76 -15.57 3.02 7.10
CA GLY A 76 -15.54 4.42 7.53
C GLY A 76 -14.25 5.11 7.10
N VAL A 77 -14.38 6.28 6.45
CA VAL A 77 -13.25 7.12 6.02
C VAL A 77 -12.78 8.12 7.08
N ASN A 78 -13.46 8.20 8.23
CA ASN A 78 -13.17 9.14 9.34
C ASN A 78 -11.74 9.04 9.92
N SER A 79 -10.91 8.12 9.43
CA SER A 79 -9.51 7.94 9.81
C SER A 79 -8.52 8.62 8.84
N LEU A 80 -9.00 9.09 7.68
CA LEU A 80 -8.28 9.96 6.75
C LEU A 80 -8.47 11.41 7.21
N ASP A 81 -7.64 11.86 8.14
CA ASP A 81 -7.53 13.28 8.52
C ASP A 81 -6.05 13.63 8.61
#